data_AF-A0A1S1N8M6-F1
#
_entry.id   AF-A0A1S1N8M6-F1
#
_cell.length_a   1.000
_cell.length_b   1.000
_cell.length_c   1.000
_cell.angle_alpha   90.00
_cell.angle_beta   90.00
_cell.angle_gamma   90.00
#
_symmetry.space_group_name_H-M   'P 1'
#
loop_
_entity.id
_entity.type
_entity.pdbx_description
1 polymer ?
#
loop_
_entity_poly.entity_id
_entity_poly.type
_entity_poly.pdbx_seq_one_letter_code
_entity_poly.pdbx_strand_id
1 'polypeptide(L)'
;MYTVIYGINETTTLFLNSRFNKGSNIFACTKGGESYQGEPSLSLEQLVKMNRNEIDRVVICSEFVAEISANLINNGFTLEQLYFFDYHKKIPVPLTDISLSSVSKNNTLYAFYDLSFNLPCYDVTVFCVLAELKRKSLGLDHIHFVVVPSRSEQGGHLGSATYFSSVDYQWRIDKILRGNFECIPSCAGISVLPLREDAQPLTKNKHLFPADYTLEYRDKTLATSDLPRTRVTNHDFCSFSAPSNATVLVNNFVQRLLKGRKLITLTLREYAYSPERNSNLKEWAKFLATLNNQEYLIVVIRDTYHSFDKEPEEFADLDVHYMPAASLDFALRVAFYQTAFVNFSVNNGPTLVLNFIKDCRYINFIWTNEKNPAISPSLFKKLGIPIGEQYWFRQNELQHLVWENDSFEAIDQAFEHFLTLHEKHYLSSNEANHVSE
;
A
#
# COMPACT_ATOMS: atom_id res chain seq x y z
N MET A 1 26.20 -23.40 -28.94
CA MET A 1 25.41 -23.57 -27.71
C MET A 1 23.96 -23.83 -28.12
N TYR A 2 23.27 -24.69 -27.38
CA TYR A 2 21.93 -25.18 -27.67
C TYR A 2 20.88 -24.42 -26.86
N THR A 3 19.72 -24.19 -27.46
CA THR A 3 18.50 -23.91 -26.70
C THR A 3 17.82 -25.24 -26.40
N VAL A 4 17.62 -25.54 -25.12
CA VAL A 4 16.81 -26.68 -24.71
C VAL A 4 15.35 -26.27 -24.73
N ILE A 5 14.51 -27.00 -25.45
CA ILE A 5 13.07 -26.81 -25.49
C ILE A 5 12.44 -27.88 -24.62
N TYR A 6 11.97 -27.47 -23.45
CA TYR A 6 11.48 -28.36 -22.41
C TYR A 6 9.96 -28.47 -22.47
N GLY A 7 9.46 -29.64 -22.85
CA GLY A 7 8.06 -29.92 -23.16
C GLY A 7 7.83 -29.99 -24.67
N ILE A 8 7.10 -31.02 -25.09
CA ILE A 8 6.67 -31.23 -26.49
C ILE A 8 5.14 -31.11 -26.56
N ASN A 9 4.66 -29.97 -27.04
CA ASN A 9 3.24 -29.69 -27.30
C ASN A 9 3.09 -28.55 -28.33
N GLU A 10 1.88 -28.00 -28.49
CA GLU A 10 1.62 -26.90 -29.43
C GLU A 10 2.46 -25.64 -29.14
N THR A 11 2.74 -25.36 -27.86
CA THR A 11 3.60 -24.26 -27.42
C THR A 11 5.03 -24.40 -27.95
N THR A 12 5.53 -25.63 -28.05
CA THR A 12 6.84 -25.95 -28.67
C THR A 12 6.88 -25.47 -30.12
N THR A 13 5.83 -25.79 -30.89
CA THR A 13 5.71 -25.35 -32.30
C THR A 13 5.64 -23.83 -32.39
N LEU A 14 4.89 -23.17 -31.50
CA LEU A 14 4.81 -21.71 -31.47
C LEU A 14 6.17 -21.05 -31.16
N PHE A 15 6.92 -21.59 -30.19
CA PHE A 15 8.26 -21.08 -29.87
C PHE A 15 9.22 -21.28 -31.04
N LEU A 16 9.25 -22.49 -31.62
CA LEU A 16 10.13 -22.82 -32.75
C LEU A 16 9.91 -21.91 -33.96
N ASN A 17 8.65 -21.55 -34.23
CA ASN A 17 8.27 -20.63 -35.31
C ASN A 17 8.43 -19.15 -34.94
N SER A 18 8.81 -18.83 -33.70
CA SER A 18 9.00 -17.46 -33.26
C SER A 18 10.37 -16.92 -33.67
N ARG A 19 10.47 -15.59 -33.79
CA ARG A 19 11.75 -14.88 -34.03
C ARG A 19 12.80 -15.06 -32.92
N PHE A 20 12.39 -15.64 -31.78
CA PHE A 20 13.24 -15.83 -30.62
C PHE A 20 13.97 -17.17 -30.62
N ASN A 21 13.55 -18.12 -31.44
CA ASN A 21 14.29 -19.34 -31.69
C ASN A 21 15.48 -19.04 -32.62
N LYS A 22 16.69 -19.03 -32.06
CA LYS A 22 17.93 -18.72 -32.78
C LYS A 22 18.95 -19.79 -32.43
N GLY A 23 19.27 -20.68 -33.37
CA GLY A 23 20.29 -21.70 -33.21
C GLY A 23 19.75 -23.13 -33.12
N SER A 24 20.61 -24.04 -32.67
CA SER A 24 20.31 -25.46 -32.57
C SER A 24 19.48 -25.77 -31.34
N ASN A 25 18.50 -26.65 -31.50
CA ASN A 25 17.56 -27.02 -30.45
C ASN A 25 17.81 -28.44 -29.96
N ILE A 26 17.60 -28.65 -28.67
CA ILE A 26 17.52 -29.96 -28.03
C ILE A 26 16.14 -30.07 -27.41
N PHE A 27 15.42 -31.15 -27.69
CA PHE A 27 14.14 -31.40 -27.06
C PHE A 27 14.35 -32.16 -25.77
N ALA A 28 13.64 -31.75 -24.72
CA ALA A 28 13.69 -32.44 -23.43
C ALA A 28 12.29 -32.52 -22.80
N CYS A 29 12.06 -33.59 -22.05
CA CYS A 29 10.86 -33.81 -21.25
C CYS A 29 11.28 -34.47 -19.93
N THR A 30 10.42 -34.45 -18.90
CA THR A 30 10.76 -35.01 -17.59
C THR A 30 11.13 -36.49 -17.66
N LYS A 31 10.35 -37.29 -18.41
CA LYS A 31 10.61 -38.73 -18.61
C LYS A 31 11.40 -39.03 -19.88
N GLY A 32 11.37 -38.12 -20.87
CA GLY A 32 11.88 -38.35 -22.21
C GLY A 32 11.05 -39.39 -22.98
N GLY A 33 11.51 -39.73 -24.18
CA GLY A 33 10.86 -40.74 -25.03
C GLY A 33 9.74 -40.20 -25.92
N GLU A 34 9.29 -38.95 -25.72
CA GLU A 34 8.55 -38.22 -26.74
C GLU A 34 9.48 -37.80 -27.89
N SER A 35 8.92 -37.44 -29.05
CA SER A 35 9.70 -36.90 -30.16
C SER A 35 8.98 -35.71 -30.81
N TYR A 36 9.75 -34.78 -31.37
CA TYR A 36 9.23 -33.67 -32.15
C TYR A 36 9.81 -33.75 -33.56
N GLN A 37 8.93 -33.90 -34.57
CA GLN A 37 9.33 -34.04 -35.98
C GLN A 37 10.40 -35.12 -36.23
N GLY A 38 10.37 -36.22 -35.47
CA GLY A 38 11.32 -37.32 -35.59
C GLY A 38 12.58 -37.19 -34.71
N GLU A 39 12.83 -36.02 -34.12
CA GLU A 39 13.92 -35.82 -33.15
C GLU A 39 13.46 -36.27 -31.74
N PRO A 40 14.14 -37.24 -31.10
CA PRO A 40 13.76 -37.72 -29.78
C PRO A 40 14.07 -36.68 -28.70
N SER A 41 13.19 -36.60 -27.70
CA SER A 41 13.42 -35.82 -26.50
C SER A 41 14.32 -36.58 -25.52
N LEU A 42 15.22 -35.84 -24.88
CA LEU A 42 15.97 -36.29 -23.73
C LEU A 42 15.07 -36.32 -22.50
N SER A 43 15.26 -37.32 -21.64
CA SER A 43 14.76 -37.27 -20.26
C SER A 43 15.52 -36.20 -19.46
N LEU A 44 14.96 -35.77 -18.32
CA LEU A 44 15.68 -34.89 -17.41
C LEU A 44 17.04 -35.49 -17.03
N GLU A 45 17.08 -36.77 -16.65
CA GLU A 45 18.33 -37.46 -16.29
C GLU A 45 19.37 -37.46 -17.42
N GLN A 46 18.95 -37.58 -18.68
CA GLN A 46 19.84 -37.49 -19.83
C GLN A 46 20.32 -36.06 -20.05
N LEU A 47 19.42 -35.08 -19.93
CA LEU A 47 19.74 -33.66 -20.03
C LEU A 47 20.72 -33.21 -18.93
N VAL A 48 20.61 -33.73 -17.70
CA VAL A 48 21.55 -33.41 -16.61
C VAL A 48 22.98 -33.84 -16.95
N LYS A 49 23.15 -34.94 -17.68
CA LYS A 49 24.47 -35.49 -18.05
C LYS A 49 25.16 -34.70 -19.17
N MET A 50 24.44 -33.81 -19.85
CA MET A 50 25.03 -32.96 -20.88
C MET A 50 25.98 -31.92 -20.30
N ASN A 51 27.02 -31.58 -21.07
CA ASN A 51 27.95 -30.52 -20.72
C ASN A 51 27.21 -29.18 -20.64
N ARG A 52 27.18 -28.57 -19.45
CA ARG A 52 26.43 -27.32 -19.20
C ARG A 52 26.89 -26.15 -20.04
N ASN A 53 28.18 -26.10 -20.41
CA ASN A 53 28.73 -25.04 -21.27
C ASN A 53 28.21 -25.11 -22.71
N GLU A 54 27.56 -26.21 -23.08
CA GLU A 54 26.92 -26.36 -24.39
C GLU A 54 25.47 -25.86 -24.38
N ILE A 55 24.85 -25.66 -23.21
CA ILE A 55 23.47 -25.19 -23.06
C ILE A 55 23.48 -23.68 -22.82
N ASP A 56 22.90 -22.93 -23.74
CA ASP A 56 22.73 -21.48 -23.61
C ASP A 56 21.59 -21.15 -22.64
N ARG A 57 20.44 -21.80 -22.84
CA ARG A 57 19.22 -21.59 -22.07
C ARG A 57 18.25 -22.76 -22.19
N VAL A 58 17.30 -22.82 -21.27
CA VAL A 58 16.16 -23.73 -21.29
C VAL A 58 14.89 -22.93 -21.44
N VAL A 59 14.12 -23.19 -22.49
CA VAL A 59 12.80 -22.61 -22.74
C VAL A 59 11.74 -23.65 -22.41
N ILE A 60 10.99 -23.41 -21.34
CA ILE A 60 9.89 -24.24 -20.86
C ILE A 60 8.66 -23.92 -21.72
N CYS A 61 8.26 -24.89 -22.53
CA CYS A 61 7.04 -24.88 -23.34
C CYS A 61 5.99 -25.76 -22.65
N SER A 62 5.62 -25.42 -21.42
CA SER A 62 4.65 -26.16 -20.61
C SER A 62 4.01 -25.24 -19.59
N GLU A 63 2.77 -25.51 -19.20
CA GLU A 63 2.10 -24.80 -18.11
C GLU A 63 2.63 -25.21 -16.72
N PHE A 64 3.31 -26.37 -16.60
CA PHE A 64 3.91 -26.85 -15.36
C PHE A 64 5.25 -26.17 -15.04
N VAL A 65 5.32 -24.84 -15.23
CA VAL A 65 6.55 -24.05 -15.11
C VAL A 65 7.19 -24.24 -13.74
N ALA A 66 6.43 -24.11 -12.66
CA ALA A 66 6.97 -24.17 -11.30
C ALA A 66 7.63 -25.53 -10.99
N GLU A 67 6.96 -26.64 -11.33
CA GLU A 67 7.48 -27.99 -11.09
C GLU A 67 8.72 -28.28 -11.94
N ILE A 68 8.67 -27.96 -13.24
CA ILE A 68 9.79 -28.15 -14.16
C ILE A 68 10.99 -27.32 -13.71
N SER A 69 10.77 -26.05 -13.35
CA SER A 69 11.83 -25.16 -12.88
C SER A 69 12.46 -25.66 -11.59
N ALA A 70 11.66 -26.10 -10.62
CA ALA A 70 12.17 -26.68 -9.39
C ALA A 70 13.02 -27.93 -9.65
N ASN A 71 12.55 -28.81 -10.55
CA ASN A 71 13.31 -29.99 -10.93
C ASN A 71 14.62 -29.65 -11.64
N LEU A 72 14.62 -28.69 -12.57
CA LEU A 72 15.84 -28.22 -13.25
C LEU A 72 16.83 -27.59 -12.25
N ILE A 73 16.36 -26.72 -11.36
CA ILE A 73 17.20 -26.07 -10.34
C ILE A 73 17.80 -27.09 -9.38
N ASN A 74 17.00 -28.05 -8.89
CA ASN A 74 17.49 -29.16 -8.06
C ASN A 74 18.53 -30.03 -8.76
N ASN A 75 18.59 -29.97 -10.10
CA ASN A 75 19.55 -30.67 -10.94
C ASN A 75 20.63 -29.74 -11.51
N GLY A 76 20.87 -28.61 -10.84
CA GLY A 76 22.02 -27.74 -11.06
C GLY A 76 21.90 -26.76 -12.24
N PHE A 77 20.71 -26.52 -12.76
CA PHE A 77 20.46 -25.34 -13.62
C PHE A 77 20.30 -24.09 -12.75
N THR A 78 20.70 -22.92 -13.26
CA THR A 78 20.48 -21.65 -12.56
C THR A 78 19.23 -20.96 -13.08
N LEU A 79 18.61 -20.09 -12.27
CA LEU A 79 17.36 -19.41 -12.62
C LEU A 79 17.52 -18.53 -13.87
N GLU A 80 18.71 -17.95 -14.07
CA GLU A 80 19.08 -17.09 -15.20
C GLU A 80 19.09 -17.83 -16.54
N GLN A 81 19.27 -19.15 -16.51
CA GLN A 81 19.25 -19.99 -17.70
C GLN A 81 17.82 -20.40 -18.10
N LEU A 82 16.83 -20.18 -17.24
CA LEU A 82 15.48 -20.69 -17.43
C LEU A 82 14.54 -19.61 -17.95
N TYR A 83 13.72 -19.98 -18.93
CA TYR A 83 12.74 -19.13 -19.57
C TYR A 83 11.41 -19.88 -19.65
N PHE A 84 10.30 -19.18 -19.46
CA PHE A 84 8.97 -19.67 -19.81
C PHE A 84 8.54 -19.05 -21.15
N PHE A 85 8.04 -19.86 -22.08
CA PHE A 85 7.46 -19.29 -23.30
C PHE A 85 5.99 -18.91 -23.09
N ASP A 86 5.73 -17.61 -22.93
CA ASP A 86 4.38 -17.05 -22.86
C ASP A 86 3.77 -17.08 -24.25
N TYR A 87 2.88 -18.05 -24.51
CA TYR A 87 2.26 -18.24 -25.81
C TYR A 87 1.25 -17.14 -26.17
N HIS A 88 0.69 -16.42 -25.19
CA HIS A 88 -0.21 -15.28 -25.46
C HIS A 88 0.58 -14.09 -26.02
N LYS A 89 1.72 -13.78 -25.40
CA LYS A 89 2.62 -12.71 -25.85
C LYS A 89 3.56 -13.15 -26.97
N LYS A 90 3.72 -14.47 -27.17
CA LYS A 90 4.64 -15.11 -28.11
C LYS A 90 6.10 -14.70 -27.86
N ILE A 91 6.48 -14.58 -26.59
CA ILE A 91 7.84 -14.22 -26.16
C ILE A 91 8.34 -15.19 -25.09
N PRO A 92 9.64 -15.54 -25.09
CA PRO A 92 10.25 -16.15 -23.91
C PRO A 92 10.39 -15.09 -22.82
N VAL A 93 9.97 -15.42 -21.61
CA VAL A 93 10.05 -14.60 -20.41
C VAL A 93 11.09 -15.25 -19.48
N PRO A 94 12.16 -14.54 -19.08
CA PRO A 94 13.10 -15.04 -18.08
C PRO A 94 12.37 -15.44 -16.80
N LEU A 95 12.72 -16.58 -16.20
CA LEU A 95 12.08 -16.97 -14.95
C LEU A 95 12.43 -16.03 -13.79
N THR A 96 13.56 -15.33 -13.87
CA THR A 96 13.92 -14.24 -12.95
C THR A 96 12.87 -13.12 -12.90
N ASP A 97 12.15 -12.91 -14.01
CA ASP A 97 11.17 -11.82 -14.13
C ASP A 97 9.79 -12.22 -13.60
N ILE A 98 9.54 -13.52 -13.42
CA ILE A 98 8.26 -14.08 -12.97
C ILE A 98 8.37 -14.91 -11.68
N SER A 99 9.58 -15.09 -11.14
CA SER A 99 9.80 -15.74 -9.86
C SER A 99 9.32 -14.86 -8.71
N LEU A 100 8.55 -15.44 -7.80
CA LEU A 100 8.18 -14.77 -6.56
C LEU A 100 9.40 -14.72 -5.62
N SER A 101 9.64 -13.56 -5.00
CA SER A 101 10.69 -13.41 -3.98
C SER A 101 10.43 -14.36 -2.81
N SER A 102 11.45 -15.11 -2.40
CA SER A 102 11.35 -15.96 -1.21
C SER A 102 11.26 -15.12 0.06
N VAL A 103 10.32 -15.43 0.94
CA VAL A 103 10.19 -14.81 2.26
C VAL A 103 10.71 -15.76 3.33
N SER A 104 11.59 -15.28 4.21
CA SER A 104 12.17 -16.07 5.30
C SER A 104 11.71 -15.58 6.66
N LYS A 105 11.27 -16.49 7.54
CA LYS A 105 10.86 -16.15 8.92
C LYS A 105 11.96 -15.44 9.71
N ASN A 106 13.23 -15.75 9.44
CA ASN A 106 14.37 -15.12 10.13
C ASN A 106 14.57 -13.66 9.72
N ASN A 107 13.96 -13.24 8.61
CA ASN A 107 14.08 -11.91 8.03
C ASN A 107 12.73 -11.16 8.00
N THR A 108 11.79 -11.60 8.84
CA THR A 108 10.44 -11.06 8.91
C THR A 108 10.12 -10.63 10.34
N LEU A 109 9.65 -9.40 10.50
CA LEU A 109 9.07 -8.90 11.75
C LEU A 109 7.60 -9.34 11.84
N TYR A 110 7.22 -10.02 12.92
CA TYR A 110 5.80 -10.33 13.19
C TYR A 110 5.19 -9.23 14.05
N ALA A 111 4.33 -8.41 13.46
CA ALA A 111 3.70 -7.26 14.12
C ALA A 111 2.27 -7.59 14.55
N PHE A 112 2.02 -7.65 15.86
CA PHE A 112 0.75 -8.07 16.46
C PHE A 112 -0.15 -6.88 16.76
N TYR A 113 -1.23 -6.74 15.99
CA TYR A 113 -2.30 -5.79 16.25
C TYR A 113 -3.41 -6.48 17.04
N ASP A 114 -3.39 -6.26 18.35
CA ASP A 114 -4.26 -6.96 19.28
C ASP A 114 -5.55 -6.18 19.57
N LEU A 115 -6.67 -6.76 19.16
CA LEU A 115 -7.99 -6.13 19.26
C LEU A 115 -8.61 -6.21 20.66
N SER A 116 -7.95 -6.82 21.63
CA SER A 116 -8.38 -6.76 23.04
C SER A 116 -8.13 -5.39 23.67
N PHE A 117 -7.23 -4.57 23.10
CA PHE A 117 -6.94 -3.22 23.56
C PHE A 117 -6.76 -2.18 22.43
N ASN A 118 -6.80 -2.59 21.16
CA ASN A 118 -6.88 -1.68 20.02
C ASN A 118 -8.26 -1.76 19.35
N LEU A 119 -8.70 -0.66 18.75
CA LEU A 119 -9.89 -0.62 17.91
C LEU A 119 -9.55 -0.90 16.44
N PRO A 120 -10.47 -1.48 15.65
CA PRO A 120 -10.31 -1.56 14.20
C PRO A 120 -10.60 -0.20 13.55
N CYS A 121 -9.71 0.77 13.77
CA CYS A 121 -9.82 2.14 13.26
C CYS A 121 -8.51 2.59 12.61
N TYR A 122 -8.50 3.82 12.08
CA TYR A 122 -7.33 4.38 11.40
C TYR A 122 -6.14 4.71 12.32
N ASP A 123 -6.27 4.55 13.64
CA ASP A 123 -5.13 4.63 14.56
C ASP A 123 -4.08 3.53 14.27
N VAL A 124 -4.49 2.45 13.59
CA VAL A 124 -3.59 1.44 13.01
C VAL A 124 -2.47 2.06 12.15
N THR A 125 -2.71 3.25 11.57
CA THR A 125 -1.70 3.97 10.79
C THR A 125 -0.40 4.15 11.59
N VAL A 126 -0.51 4.60 12.85
CA VAL A 126 0.66 4.82 13.71
C VAL A 126 1.33 3.50 14.08
N PHE A 127 0.54 2.46 14.36
CA PHE A 127 1.06 1.12 14.61
C PHE A 127 1.91 0.62 13.43
N CYS A 128 1.45 0.83 12.20
CA CYS A 128 2.20 0.43 11.00
C CYS A 128 3.52 1.18 10.88
N VAL A 129 3.54 2.50 11.13
CA VAL A 129 4.77 3.31 11.11
C VAL A 129 5.76 2.80 12.16
N LEU A 130 5.30 2.57 13.39
CA LEU A 130 6.18 2.09 14.47
C LEU A 130 6.71 0.68 14.21
N ALA A 131 5.88 -0.21 13.64
CA ALA A 131 6.31 -1.53 13.20
C ALA A 131 7.37 -1.43 12.08
N GLU A 132 7.19 -0.52 11.12
CA GLU A 132 8.15 -0.30 10.03
C GLU A 132 9.47 0.29 10.51
N LEU A 133 9.43 1.25 11.43
CA LEU A 133 10.64 1.73 12.10
C LEU A 133 11.35 0.61 12.85
N LYS A 134 10.60 -0.25 13.55
CA LYS A 134 11.18 -1.40 14.25
C LYS A 134 11.82 -2.38 13.27
N ARG A 135 11.16 -2.71 12.14
CA ARG A 135 11.71 -3.57 11.09
C ARG A 135 13.03 -3.02 10.57
N LYS A 136 13.05 -1.73 10.18
CA LYS A 136 14.24 -1.02 9.71
C LYS A 136 15.36 -1.08 10.76
N SER A 137 15.04 -0.84 12.03
CA SER A 137 16.04 -0.87 13.13
C SER A 137 16.68 -2.25 13.35
N LEU A 138 16.00 -3.32 12.96
CA LEU A 138 16.49 -4.70 13.06
C LEU A 138 17.15 -5.18 11.76
N GLY A 139 17.15 -4.38 10.69
CA GLY A 139 17.69 -4.78 9.38
C GLY A 139 16.94 -5.94 8.73
N LEU A 140 15.63 -6.06 9.00
CA LEU A 140 14.79 -7.14 8.45
C LEU A 140 14.16 -6.71 7.12
N ASP A 141 13.93 -7.62 6.18
CA ASP A 141 13.35 -7.27 4.86
C ASP A 141 11.83 -7.09 4.89
N HIS A 142 11.14 -7.84 5.76
CA HIS A 142 9.68 -7.96 5.69
C HIS A 142 8.96 -7.70 7.01
N ILE A 143 7.67 -7.38 6.92
CA ILE A 143 6.70 -7.43 8.03
C ILE A 143 5.60 -8.44 7.69
N HIS A 144 5.23 -9.24 8.68
CA HIS A 144 4.00 -10.01 8.70
C HIS A 144 3.08 -9.43 9.76
N PHE A 145 1.96 -8.85 9.36
CA PHE A 145 0.98 -8.30 10.29
C PHE A 145 0.05 -9.41 10.81
N VAL A 146 -0.15 -9.46 12.12
CA VAL A 146 -1.02 -10.45 12.79
C VAL A 146 -2.12 -9.69 13.51
N VAL A 147 -3.36 -9.83 13.05
CA VAL A 147 -4.55 -9.31 13.76
C VAL A 147 -5.02 -10.37 14.73
N VAL A 148 -4.87 -10.07 16.02
CA VAL A 148 -5.30 -10.97 17.11
C VAL A 148 -6.68 -10.51 17.57
N PRO A 149 -7.73 -11.33 17.42
CA PRO A 149 -9.06 -10.93 17.83
C PRO A 149 -9.17 -10.94 19.37
N SER A 150 -10.20 -10.27 19.88
CA SER A 150 -10.56 -10.33 21.29
C SER A 150 -11.35 -11.60 21.66
N ARG A 151 -11.80 -12.40 20.68
CA ARG A 151 -12.55 -13.63 20.92
C ARG A 151 -11.62 -14.78 21.34
N SER A 152 -12.07 -15.56 22.32
CA SER A 152 -11.29 -16.62 22.97
C SER A 152 -12.20 -17.81 23.28
N GLU A 153 -11.66 -19.03 23.20
CA GLU A 153 -12.38 -20.25 23.61
C GLU A 153 -12.41 -20.43 25.13
N GLN A 154 -11.42 -19.88 25.85
CA GLN A 154 -11.22 -20.12 27.28
C GLN A 154 -12.11 -19.24 28.17
N GLY A 155 -12.92 -18.34 27.59
CA GLY A 155 -13.69 -17.33 28.33
C GLY A 155 -12.80 -16.23 28.93
N GLY A 156 -13.40 -15.21 29.54
CA GLY A 156 -12.68 -14.12 30.23
C GLY A 156 -12.34 -12.89 29.37
N HIS A 157 -12.28 -13.04 28.05
CA HIS A 157 -12.26 -11.92 27.13
C HIS A 157 -13.66 -11.64 26.57
N LEU A 158 -14.37 -10.72 27.21
CA LEU A 158 -15.58 -10.12 26.64
C LEU A 158 -15.14 -9.22 25.49
N GLY A 159 -14.90 -9.81 24.32
CA GLY A 159 -14.57 -9.09 23.11
C GLY A 159 -15.63 -8.04 22.83
N SER A 160 -15.37 -6.82 23.26
CA SER A 160 -16.36 -5.77 23.21
C SER A 160 -16.16 -5.02 21.91
N ALA A 161 -17.08 -5.21 20.97
CA ALA A 161 -17.27 -4.29 19.86
C ALA A 161 -17.92 -3.00 20.39
N THR A 162 -17.39 -2.39 21.47
CA THR A 162 -18.04 -1.37 22.32
C THR A 162 -18.59 -0.17 21.55
N TYR A 163 -18.13 0.01 20.32
CA TYR A 163 -18.46 1.12 19.44
C TYR A 163 -19.08 0.71 18.09
N PHE A 164 -19.14 -0.58 17.77
CA PHE A 164 -19.51 -1.08 16.43
C PHE A 164 -20.41 -2.31 16.50
N SER A 165 -21.31 -2.48 15.54
CA SER A 165 -22.01 -3.76 15.38
C SER A 165 -21.00 -4.86 15.01
N SER A 166 -21.33 -6.13 15.22
CA SER A 166 -20.43 -7.24 14.86
C SER A 166 -20.08 -7.27 13.36
N VAL A 167 -21.05 -6.92 12.50
CA VAL A 167 -20.86 -6.80 11.06
C VAL A 167 -19.93 -5.64 10.72
N ASP A 168 -20.14 -4.48 11.34
CA ASP A 168 -19.29 -3.30 11.12
C ASP A 168 -17.87 -3.53 11.61
N TYR A 169 -17.72 -4.24 12.73
CA TYR A 169 -16.43 -4.58 13.31
C TYR A 169 -15.57 -5.43 12.36
N GLN A 170 -16.14 -6.48 11.77
CA GLN A 170 -15.43 -7.32 10.80
C GLN A 170 -15.10 -6.54 9.52
N TRP A 171 -16.05 -5.74 9.02
CA TRP A 171 -15.83 -4.88 7.85
C TRP A 171 -14.64 -3.94 8.07
N ARG A 172 -14.52 -3.34 9.25
CA ARG A 172 -13.38 -2.47 9.60
C ARG A 172 -12.05 -3.22 9.66
N ILE A 173 -12.02 -4.47 10.15
CA ILE A 173 -10.79 -5.28 10.09
C ILE A 173 -10.35 -5.47 8.63
N ASP A 174 -11.29 -5.81 7.75
CA ASP A 174 -10.96 -6.12 6.36
C ASP A 174 -10.69 -4.89 5.50
N LYS A 175 -11.36 -3.76 5.76
CA LYS A 175 -11.25 -2.54 4.93
C LYS A 175 -10.36 -1.47 5.50
N ILE A 176 -10.19 -1.40 6.82
CA ILE A 176 -9.32 -0.41 7.48
C ILE A 176 -7.99 -1.06 7.85
N LEU A 177 -7.98 -2.10 8.68
CA LEU A 177 -6.71 -2.67 9.17
C LEU A 177 -5.91 -3.30 8.04
N ARG A 178 -6.51 -4.26 7.33
CA ARG A 178 -5.84 -4.94 6.21
C ARG A 178 -5.43 -3.94 5.12
N GLY A 179 -6.31 -3.00 4.77
CA GLY A 179 -5.98 -1.96 3.79
C GLY A 179 -4.76 -1.12 4.19
N ASN A 180 -4.63 -0.75 5.46
CA ASN A 180 -3.45 -0.04 5.96
C ASN A 180 -2.19 -0.91 5.87
N PHE A 181 -2.27 -2.18 6.27
CA PHE A 181 -1.14 -3.10 6.21
C PHE A 181 -0.65 -3.34 4.78
N GLU A 182 -1.57 -3.48 3.82
CA GLU A 182 -1.26 -3.65 2.39
C GLU A 182 -0.54 -2.43 1.78
N CYS A 183 -0.70 -1.25 2.38
CA CYS A 183 -0.01 -0.03 1.95
C CYS A 183 1.39 0.13 2.56
N ILE A 184 1.89 -0.86 3.30
CA ILE A 184 3.27 -0.89 3.78
C ILE A 184 4.11 -1.71 2.79
N PRO A 185 5.10 -1.12 2.08
CA PRO A 185 5.84 -1.81 1.03
C PRO A 185 6.57 -3.08 1.49
N SER A 186 6.97 -3.15 2.77
CA SER A 186 7.63 -4.30 3.38
C SER A 186 6.64 -5.40 3.83
N CYS A 187 5.32 -5.21 3.67
CA CYS A 187 4.31 -6.19 4.05
C CYS A 187 4.40 -7.44 3.16
N ALA A 188 4.86 -8.55 3.75
CA ALA A 188 4.92 -9.85 3.10
C ALA A 188 3.69 -10.73 3.37
N GLY A 189 2.89 -10.39 4.39
CA GLY A 189 1.73 -11.20 4.76
C GLY A 189 0.88 -10.58 5.86
N ILE A 190 -0.39 -10.96 5.88
CA ILE A 190 -1.38 -10.54 6.87
C ILE A 190 -2.15 -11.78 7.34
N SER A 191 -2.11 -12.05 8.65
CA SER A 191 -2.95 -13.08 9.27
C SER A 191 -4.04 -12.43 10.11
N VAL A 192 -5.30 -12.62 9.72
CA VAL A 192 -6.45 -12.30 10.57
C VAL A 192 -6.89 -13.58 11.24
N LEU A 193 -6.65 -13.68 12.54
CA LEU A 193 -6.85 -14.92 13.27
C LEU A 193 -8.31 -15.11 13.70
N PRO A 194 -8.83 -16.35 13.68
CA PRO A 194 -10.18 -16.62 14.18
C PRO A 194 -10.23 -16.61 15.70
N LEU A 195 -9.20 -17.07 16.40
CA LEU A 195 -9.15 -17.04 17.86
C LEU A 195 -7.88 -16.34 18.37
N ARG A 196 -7.94 -15.81 19.60
CA ARG A 196 -6.78 -15.19 20.25
C ARG A 196 -5.64 -16.20 20.40
N GLU A 197 -5.98 -17.42 20.77
CA GLU A 197 -5.07 -18.54 21.04
C GLU A 197 -4.26 -18.95 19.79
N ASP A 198 -4.80 -18.72 18.59
CA ASP A 198 -4.13 -19.01 17.32
C ASP A 198 -2.88 -18.14 17.10
N ALA A 199 -2.70 -17.07 17.87
CA ALA A 199 -1.48 -16.27 17.81
C ALA A 199 -0.29 -16.96 18.51
N GLN A 200 -0.54 -17.93 19.39
CA GLN A 200 0.50 -18.55 20.23
C GLN A 200 1.65 -19.23 19.45
N PRO A 201 1.41 -19.91 18.32
CA PRO A 201 2.51 -20.40 17.49
C PRO A 201 3.34 -19.27 16.88
N LEU A 202 2.71 -18.12 16.58
CA LEU A 202 3.36 -16.98 15.92
C LEU A 202 4.21 -16.16 16.89
N THR A 203 3.87 -16.13 18.18
CA THR A 203 4.68 -15.45 19.21
C THR A 203 6.02 -16.15 19.46
N LYS A 204 6.24 -17.35 18.92
CA LYS A 204 7.52 -18.06 18.98
C LYS A 204 8.54 -17.58 17.93
N ASN A 205 8.15 -16.71 17.01
CA ASN A 205 9.09 -16.15 16.04
C ASN A 205 10.11 -15.24 16.74
N LYS A 206 11.31 -15.15 16.14
CA LYS A 206 12.44 -14.43 16.74
C LYS A 206 12.21 -12.91 16.81
N HIS A 207 11.54 -12.34 15.81
CA HIS A 207 11.37 -10.91 15.66
C HIS A 207 9.89 -10.55 15.80
N LEU A 208 9.55 -9.94 16.93
CA LEU A 208 8.18 -9.55 17.27
C LEU A 208 8.08 -8.04 17.39
N PHE A 209 6.89 -7.51 17.10
CA PHE A 209 6.48 -6.17 17.47
C PHE A 209 5.05 -6.21 18.04
N PRO A 210 4.83 -5.76 19.29
CA PRO A 210 5.83 -5.41 20.31
C PRO A 210 6.83 -6.54 20.60
N ALA A 211 8.02 -6.21 21.11
CA ALA A 211 9.15 -7.14 21.20
C ALA A 211 8.91 -8.31 22.18
N ASP A 212 8.07 -8.10 23.18
CA ASP A 212 7.70 -8.99 24.27
C ASP A 212 6.22 -9.41 24.19
N TYR A 213 5.62 -9.34 22.99
CA TYR A 213 4.22 -9.68 22.80
C TYR A 213 3.94 -11.15 23.21
N THR A 214 2.93 -11.32 24.06
CA THR A 214 2.36 -12.59 24.50
C THR A 214 0.82 -12.47 24.51
N LEU A 215 0.09 -13.58 24.68
CA LEU A 215 -1.38 -13.50 24.79
C LEU A 215 -1.85 -12.76 26.06
N GLU A 216 -1.01 -12.71 27.09
CA GLU A 216 -1.26 -11.94 28.31
C GLU A 216 -0.77 -10.49 28.21
N TYR A 217 -0.14 -10.13 27.08
CA TYR A 217 0.32 -8.77 26.84
C TYR A 217 -0.86 -7.80 26.92
N ARG A 218 -0.69 -6.78 27.76
CA ARG A 218 -1.60 -5.66 27.95
C ARG A 218 -0.75 -4.41 27.93
N ASP A 219 -0.84 -3.68 26.83
CA ASP A 219 -0.21 -2.38 26.71
C ASP A 219 -1.25 -1.38 26.24
N LYS A 220 -0.89 -0.11 26.30
CA LYS A 220 -1.70 0.96 25.75
C LYS A 220 -1.77 0.86 24.22
N THR A 221 -2.86 1.36 23.66
CA THR A 221 -2.95 1.70 22.24
C THR A 221 -1.81 2.67 21.88
N LEU A 222 -1.08 2.36 20.81
CA LEU A 222 -0.03 3.25 20.30
C LEU A 222 -0.66 4.49 19.66
N ALA A 223 -0.05 5.65 19.90
CA ALA A 223 -0.51 6.93 19.39
C ALA A 223 0.64 7.76 18.82
N THR A 224 0.32 8.91 18.20
CA THR A 224 1.33 9.81 17.62
C THR A 224 2.40 10.26 18.62
N SER A 225 2.09 10.28 19.92
CA SER A 225 3.05 10.61 20.97
C SER A 225 4.11 9.52 21.21
N ASP A 226 3.89 8.31 20.70
CA ASP A 226 4.85 7.20 20.75
C ASP A 226 5.87 7.25 19.60
N LEU A 227 5.70 8.16 18.62
CA LEU A 227 6.71 8.39 17.59
C LEU A 227 7.99 8.97 18.20
N PRO A 228 9.18 8.43 17.88
CA PRO A 228 10.45 8.87 18.47
C PRO A 228 10.79 10.31 18.08
N ARG A 229 10.88 11.19 19.08
CA ARG A 229 11.23 12.62 18.91
C ARG A 229 12.73 12.91 18.79
N THR A 230 13.59 11.90 18.80
CA THR A 230 15.04 12.10 18.89
C THR A 230 15.60 12.66 17.58
N ARG A 231 16.09 13.91 17.62
CA ARG A 231 16.79 14.60 16.51
C ARG A 231 18.08 13.91 16.03
N VAL A 232 18.59 12.93 16.77
CA VAL A 232 19.88 12.25 16.52
C VAL A 232 19.79 11.26 15.36
N THR A 233 18.58 10.81 15.05
CA THR A 233 18.27 9.85 13.99
C THR A 233 17.21 10.52 13.13
N ASN A 234 17.58 10.94 11.93
CA ASN A 234 16.66 11.52 10.95
C ASN A 234 15.70 10.42 10.47
N HIS A 235 14.76 10.02 11.34
CA HIS A 235 13.84 8.92 11.07
C HIS A 235 12.93 9.31 9.90
N ASP A 236 12.96 8.52 8.85
CA ASP A 236 11.97 8.63 7.80
C ASP A 236 10.69 7.89 8.22
N PHE A 237 9.70 8.67 8.63
CA PHE A 237 8.37 8.18 9.01
C PHE A 237 7.51 7.79 7.82
N CYS A 238 7.91 8.12 6.58
CA CYS A 238 7.14 7.75 5.40
C CYS A 238 7.23 6.26 5.12
N SER A 239 6.22 5.57 5.61
CA SER A 239 6.11 4.12 5.61
C SER A 239 5.03 3.62 4.65
N PHE A 240 4.17 4.53 4.15
CA PHE A 240 3.03 4.20 3.31
C PHE A 240 3.30 4.48 1.84
N SER A 241 2.91 3.53 0.99
CA SER A 241 2.77 3.69 -0.46
C SER A 241 1.66 2.78 -0.95
N ALA A 242 0.91 3.24 -1.94
CA ALA A 242 -0.06 2.37 -2.59
C ALA A 242 0.67 1.20 -3.27
N PRO A 243 0.07 -0.01 -3.22
CA PRO A 243 0.44 -1.11 -4.09
C PRO A 243 0.48 -0.71 -5.58
N SER A 244 1.32 -1.40 -6.35
CA SER A 244 1.56 -1.09 -7.77
C SER A 244 0.28 -1.19 -8.61
N ASN A 245 -0.57 -2.18 -8.36
CA ASN A 245 -1.86 -2.33 -9.02
C ASN A 245 -2.81 -1.15 -8.73
N ALA A 246 -2.91 -0.72 -7.48
CA ALA A 246 -3.72 0.45 -7.10
C ALA A 246 -3.20 1.73 -7.79
N THR A 247 -1.88 1.90 -7.80
CA THR A 247 -1.21 3.01 -8.50
C THR A 247 -1.53 3.01 -10.00
N VAL A 248 -1.44 1.85 -10.66
CA VAL A 248 -1.77 1.70 -12.10
C VAL A 248 -3.24 2.04 -12.36
N LEU A 249 -4.17 1.54 -11.53
CA LEU A 249 -5.60 1.81 -11.68
C LEU A 249 -5.92 3.30 -11.56
N VAL A 250 -5.39 3.96 -10.52
CA VAL A 250 -5.57 5.41 -10.33
C VAL A 250 -4.91 6.19 -11.45
N ASN A 251 -3.69 5.85 -11.86
CA ASN A 251 -3.03 6.52 -12.98
C ASN A 251 -3.83 6.40 -14.28
N ASN A 252 -4.35 5.22 -14.61
CA ASN A 252 -5.18 5.02 -15.80
C ASN A 252 -6.47 5.85 -15.73
N PHE A 253 -7.10 5.92 -14.57
CA PHE A 253 -8.29 6.75 -14.36
C PHE A 253 -7.97 8.25 -14.51
N VAL A 254 -6.94 8.70 -13.80
CA VAL A 254 -6.52 10.10 -13.74
C VAL A 254 -6.05 10.55 -15.12
N GLN A 255 -5.14 9.84 -15.80
CA GLN A 255 -4.60 10.26 -17.09
C GLN A 255 -5.68 10.47 -18.17
N ARG A 256 -6.75 9.67 -18.15
CA ARG A 256 -7.90 9.84 -19.05
C ARG A 256 -8.66 11.16 -18.81
N LEU A 257 -8.73 11.62 -17.57
CA LEU A 257 -9.50 12.80 -17.16
C LEU A 257 -8.67 14.06 -16.97
N LEU A 258 -7.39 13.89 -16.61
CA LEU A 258 -6.48 14.95 -16.20
C LEU A 258 -6.25 15.88 -17.38
N LYS A 259 -5.93 15.35 -18.58
CA LYS A 259 -5.73 16.15 -19.81
C LYS A 259 -4.81 17.38 -19.60
N GLY A 260 -3.77 17.23 -18.77
CA GLY A 260 -2.83 18.31 -18.40
C GLY A 260 -3.19 19.12 -17.15
N ARG A 261 -4.35 18.87 -16.52
CA ARG A 261 -4.76 19.48 -15.25
C ARG A 261 -3.93 18.99 -14.05
N LYS A 262 -4.05 19.68 -12.93
CA LYS A 262 -3.52 19.26 -11.62
C LYS A 262 -4.62 18.56 -10.83
N LEU A 263 -4.34 17.36 -10.31
CA LEU A 263 -5.33 16.60 -9.52
C LEU A 263 -5.44 17.19 -8.12
N ILE A 264 -6.63 17.65 -7.74
CA ILE A 264 -6.98 17.98 -6.36
C ILE A 264 -7.85 16.86 -5.82
N THR A 265 -7.52 16.35 -4.62
CA THR A 265 -8.44 15.46 -3.90
C THR A 265 -9.08 16.22 -2.74
N LEU A 266 -10.35 15.95 -2.47
CA LEU A 266 -11.06 16.43 -1.29
C LEU A 266 -11.62 15.23 -0.53
N THR A 267 -11.07 14.96 0.65
CA THR A 267 -11.60 13.93 1.54
C THR A 267 -12.61 14.55 2.50
N LEU A 268 -13.89 14.21 2.31
CA LEU A 268 -14.96 14.65 3.18
C LEU A 268 -15.04 13.79 4.44
N ARG A 269 -15.49 14.40 5.53
CA ARG A 269 -15.94 13.68 6.72
C ARG A 269 -17.45 13.86 6.86
N GLU A 270 -18.17 12.75 6.89
CA GLU A 270 -19.64 12.71 6.90
C GLU A 270 -20.13 11.69 7.94
N TYR A 271 -19.67 11.84 9.19
CA TYR A 271 -19.91 10.85 10.23
C TYR A 271 -21.08 11.24 11.14
N ALA A 272 -22.10 10.38 11.21
CA ALA A 272 -23.34 10.66 11.92
C ALA A 272 -23.19 10.82 13.44
N TYR A 273 -22.22 10.15 14.08
CA TYR A 273 -22.09 10.13 15.54
C TYR A 273 -21.33 11.33 16.13
N SER A 274 -20.67 12.13 15.28
CA SER A 274 -19.94 13.33 15.72
C SER A 274 -19.97 14.36 14.58
N PRO A 275 -21.15 14.93 14.27
CA PRO A 275 -21.37 15.80 13.12
C PRO A 275 -20.65 17.15 13.22
N GLU A 276 -20.32 17.63 14.41
CA GLU A 276 -19.54 18.85 14.67
C GLU A 276 -18.09 18.79 14.17
N ARG A 277 -17.66 17.63 13.68
CA ARG A 277 -16.37 17.40 13.02
C ARG A 277 -16.51 17.25 11.50
N ASN A 278 -17.73 17.20 10.97
CA ASN A 278 -17.96 16.99 9.53
C ASN A 278 -17.49 18.19 8.72
N SER A 279 -17.16 17.91 7.47
CA SER A 279 -16.81 18.94 6.51
C SER A 279 -17.99 19.89 6.28
N ASN A 280 -17.72 21.18 6.19
CA ASN A 280 -18.71 22.19 5.88
C ASN A 280 -18.95 22.28 4.37
N LEU A 281 -19.87 21.47 3.85
CA LEU A 281 -20.10 21.30 2.41
C LEU A 281 -20.39 22.62 1.69
N LYS A 282 -21.08 23.57 2.32
CA LYS A 282 -21.38 24.88 1.72
C LYS A 282 -20.13 25.73 1.51
N GLU A 283 -19.22 25.71 2.48
CA GLU A 283 -17.97 26.48 2.40
C GLU A 283 -16.99 25.84 1.43
N TRP A 284 -16.90 24.50 1.40
CA TRP A 284 -16.18 23.78 0.35
C TRP A 284 -16.75 24.08 -1.03
N ALA A 285 -18.07 24.10 -1.21
CA ALA A 285 -18.69 24.40 -2.50
C ALA A 285 -18.32 25.80 -3.00
N LYS A 286 -18.35 26.81 -2.11
CA LYS A 286 -17.91 28.17 -2.44
C LYS A 286 -16.45 28.19 -2.93
N PHE A 287 -15.56 27.49 -2.24
CA PHE A 287 -14.15 27.40 -2.63
C PHE A 287 -13.97 26.67 -3.96
N LEU A 288 -14.57 25.49 -4.12
CA LEU A 288 -14.44 24.71 -5.36
C LEU A 288 -14.98 25.49 -6.58
N ALA A 289 -15.98 26.36 -6.39
CA ALA A 289 -16.50 27.23 -7.45
C ALA A 289 -15.50 28.34 -7.89
N THR A 290 -14.47 28.65 -7.10
CA THR A 290 -13.41 29.61 -7.49
C THR A 290 -12.33 28.97 -8.34
N LEU A 291 -12.22 27.64 -8.33
CA LEU A 291 -11.17 26.91 -9.02
C LEU A 291 -11.40 26.88 -10.54
N ASN A 292 -10.31 27.06 -11.29
CA ASN A 292 -10.35 26.93 -12.74
C ASN A 292 -10.36 25.46 -13.17
N ASN A 293 -11.49 24.97 -13.68
CA ASN A 293 -11.63 23.58 -14.15
C ASN A 293 -10.77 23.23 -15.37
N GLN A 294 -10.17 24.21 -16.04
CA GLN A 294 -9.15 23.97 -17.09
C GLN A 294 -7.75 23.74 -16.50
N GLU A 295 -7.52 24.13 -15.24
CA GLU A 295 -6.27 23.92 -14.54
C GLU A 295 -6.38 22.74 -13.55
N TYR A 296 -7.52 22.55 -12.91
CA TYR A 296 -7.69 21.57 -11.83
C TYR A 296 -8.72 20.50 -12.18
N LEU A 297 -8.39 19.25 -11.86
CA LEU A 297 -9.31 18.12 -11.82
C LEU A 297 -9.64 17.84 -10.35
N ILE A 298 -10.90 18.00 -9.95
CA ILE A 298 -11.32 17.81 -8.57
C ILE A 298 -11.91 16.41 -8.40
N VAL A 299 -11.35 15.64 -7.46
CA VAL A 299 -11.85 14.32 -7.07
C VAL A 299 -12.30 14.33 -5.61
N VAL A 300 -13.58 14.04 -5.37
CA VAL A 300 -14.16 13.97 -4.03
C VAL A 300 -14.15 12.52 -3.53
N ILE A 301 -13.52 12.30 -2.38
CA ILE A 301 -13.50 11.02 -1.66
C ILE A 301 -14.38 11.16 -0.42
N ARG A 302 -15.57 10.58 -0.48
CA ARG A 302 -16.58 10.63 0.59
C ARG A 302 -16.25 9.70 1.75
N ASP A 303 -16.99 9.85 2.84
CA ASP A 303 -17.01 8.85 3.90
C ASP A 303 -17.44 7.48 3.35
N THR A 304 -16.94 6.38 3.92
CA THR A 304 -17.18 5.02 3.44
C THR A 304 -18.68 4.71 3.35
N TYR A 305 -19.48 5.10 4.35
CA TYR A 305 -20.91 4.79 4.38
C TYR A 305 -21.76 5.71 3.51
N HIS A 306 -21.19 6.81 3.01
CA HIS A 306 -21.85 7.74 2.09
C HIS A 306 -21.33 7.61 0.65
N SER A 307 -20.48 6.62 0.38
CA SER A 307 -19.81 6.43 -0.91
C SER A 307 -20.75 6.20 -2.09
N PHE A 308 -21.93 5.64 -1.86
CA PHE A 308 -22.95 5.39 -2.88
C PHE A 308 -24.28 6.12 -2.64
N ASP A 309 -24.33 6.99 -1.64
CA ASP A 309 -25.49 7.85 -1.43
C ASP A 309 -25.60 8.89 -2.55
N LYS A 310 -26.76 9.55 -2.62
CA LYS A 310 -26.94 10.73 -3.47
C LYS A 310 -25.79 11.72 -3.21
N GLU A 311 -25.26 12.27 -4.30
CA GLU A 311 -24.24 13.31 -4.26
C GLU A 311 -24.76 14.54 -3.48
N PRO A 312 -23.89 15.23 -2.70
CA PRO A 312 -24.27 16.45 -2.00
C PRO A 312 -24.86 17.50 -2.93
N GLU A 313 -25.99 18.10 -2.54
CA GLU A 313 -26.67 19.12 -3.34
C GLU A 313 -25.82 20.38 -3.48
N GLU A 314 -24.99 20.68 -2.49
CA GLU A 314 -24.03 21.79 -2.52
C GLU A 314 -23.03 21.70 -3.68
N PHE A 315 -22.78 20.49 -4.20
CA PHE A 315 -21.81 20.25 -5.27
C PHE A 315 -22.47 19.99 -6.64
N ALA A 316 -23.81 20.03 -6.73
CA ALA A 316 -24.55 19.59 -7.91
C ALA A 316 -24.18 20.36 -9.21
N ASP A 317 -23.82 21.64 -9.09
CA ASP A 317 -23.46 22.50 -10.21
C ASP A 317 -21.93 22.62 -10.44
N LEU A 318 -21.13 21.81 -9.75
CA LEU A 318 -19.67 21.85 -9.82
C LEU A 318 -19.11 20.72 -10.69
N ASP A 319 -17.99 20.98 -11.40
CA ASP A 319 -17.25 19.95 -12.14
C ASP A 319 -16.36 19.13 -11.19
N VAL A 320 -16.99 18.26 -10.40
CA VAL A 320 -16.32 17.36 -9.45
C VAL A 320 -16.56 15.90 -9.82
N HIS A 321 -15.56 15.05 -9.56
CA HIS A 321 -15.67 13.62 -9.76
C HIS A 321 -15.69 12.88 -8.43
N TYR A 322 -16.75 12.14 -8.14
CA TYR A 322 -16.80 11.28 -6.96
C TYR A 322 -16.03 9.99 -7.20
N MET A 323 -15.33 9.51 -6.17
CA MET A 323 -14.57 8.26 -6.23
C MET A 323 -14.99 7.28 -5.12
N PRO A 324 -16.15 6.61 -5.27
CA PRO A 324 -16.63 5.61 -4.30
C PRO A 324 -15.62 4.50 -4.04
N ALA A 325 -14.85 4.10 -5.07
CA ALA A 325 -13.82 3.08 -4.95
C ALA A 325 -12.75 3.45 -3.91
N ALA A 326 -12.30 4.71 -3.87
CA ALA A 326 -11.35 5.20 -2.86
C ALA A 326 -12.00 5.42 -1.47
N SER A 327 -13.33 5.50 -1.42
CA SER A 327 -14.06 5.50 -0.14
C SER A 327 -14.08 4.11 0.52
N LEU A 328 -13.98 3.04 -0.26
CA LEU A 328 -14.10 1.64 0.17
C LEU A 328 -12.79 0.87 0.20
N ASP A 329 -11.84 1.25 -0.66
CA ASP A 329 -10.54 0.63 -0.81
C ASP A 329 -9.43 1.61 -0.42
N PHE A 330 -8.72 1.28 0.66
CA PHE A 330 -7.69 2.14 1.21
C PHE A 330 -6.45 2.24 0.31
N ALA A 331 -6.11 1.18 -0.42
CA ALA A 331 -4.98 1.21 -1.35
C ALA A 331 -5.24 2.19 -2.51
N LEU A 332 -6.46 2.19 -3.05
CA LEU A 332 -6.87 3.20 -4.04
C LEU A 332 -6.84 4.62 -3.44
N ARG A 333 -7.29 4.80 -2.19
CA ARG A 333 -7.22 6.09 -1.50
C ARG A 333 -5.78 6.61 -1.39
N VAL A 334 -4.85 5.78 -0.96
CA VAL A 334 -3.42 6.12 -0.87
C VAL A 334 -2.86 6.45 -2.25
N ALA A 335 -3.25 5.73 -3.31
CA ALA A 335 -2.81 6.01 -4.68
C ALA A 335 -3.30 7.40 -5.18
N PHE A 336 -4.54 7.78 -4.87
CA PHE A 336 -5.03 9.14 -5.12
C PHE A 336 -4.21 10.17 -4.34
N TYR A 337 -3.94 9.91 -3.05
CA TYR A 337 -3.16 10.82 -2.22
C TYR A 337 -1.74 11.04 -2.72
N GLN A 338 -1.07 9.99 -3.20
CA GLN A 338 0.25 10.07 -3.81
C GLN A 338 0.27 10.84 -5.14
N THR A 339 -0.80 10.72 -5.92
CA THR A 339 -0.88 11.31 -7.27
C THR A 339 -1.30 12.78 -7.24
N ALA A 340 -1.97 13.20 -6.17
CA ALA A 340 -2.55 14.53 -6.08
C ALA A 340 -1.50 15.65 -6.11
N PHE A 341 -1.84 16.75 -6.79
CA PHE A 341 -1.17 18.03 -6.65
C PHE A 341 -1.29 18.55 -5.21
N VAL A 342 -2.48 18.45 -4.63
CA VAL A 342 -2.75 18.70 -3.21
C VAL A 342 -3.94 17.87 -2.74
N ASN A 343 -3.86 17.39 -1.50
CA ASN A 343 -4.95 16.69 -0.82
C ASN A 343 -5.59 17.61 0.22
N PHE A 344 -6.87 17.93 0.03
CA PHE A 344 -7.68 18.64 1.01
C PHE A 344 -8.41 17.69 1.94
N SER A 345 -8.48 18.08 3.21
CA SER A 345 -9.22 17.32 4.21
C SER A 345 -9.50 18.11 5.48
N VAL A 346 -10.46 17.62 6.26
CA VAL A 346 -10.62 17.96 7.68
C VAL A 346 -10.07 16.84 8.55
N ASN A 347 -9.89 17.09 9.85
CA ASN A 347 -9.43 16.09 10.82
C ASN A 347 -10.35 14.86 10.87
N ASN A 348 -9.93 13.78 10.20
CA ASN A 348 -10.61 12.49 10.17
C ASN A 348 -9.60 11.33 10.17
N GLY A 349 -10.08 10.12 10.47
CA GLY A 349 -9.23 8.92 10.56
C GLY A 349 -8.34 8.69 9.33
N PRO A 350 -8.89 8.54 8.12
CA PRO A 350 -8.08 8.20 6.95
C PRO A 350 -7.04 9.26 6.59
N THR A 351 -7.21 10.52 6.99
CA THR A 351 -6.26 11.60 6.65
C THR A 351 -4.95 11.54 7.42
N LEU A 352 -4.89 10.76 8.51
CA LEU A 352 -3.64 10.57 9.26
C LEU A 352 -2.52 9.99 8.36
N VAL A 353 -2.87 9.15 7.39
CA VAL A 353 -1.91 8.53 6.46
C VAL A 353 -1.18 9.54 5.59
N LEU A 354 -1.75 10.72 5.34
CA LEU A 354 -1.13 11.77 4.50
C LEU A 354 0.24 12.18 5.01
N ASN A 355 0.46 12.10 6.33
CA ASN A 355 1.73 12.42 6.98
C ASN A 355 2.84 11.40 6.72
N PHE A 356 2.47 10.18 6.34
CA PHE A 356 3.36 9.03 6.24
C PHE A 356 3.48 8.50 4.82
N ILE A 357 2.96 9.25 3.84
CA ILE A 357 3.17 9.03 2.42
C ILE A 357 4.31 9.96 1.99
N LYS A 358 5.32 9.39 1.34
CA LYS A 358 6.49 10.14 0.87
C LYS A 358 6.07 11.25 -0.12
N ASP A 359 6.62 12.44 0.07
CA ASP A 359 6.40 13.62 -0.79
C ASP A 359 4.92 14.03 -0.94
N CYS A 360 4.06 13.56 -0.02
CA CYS A 360 2.64 13.87 0.01
C CYS A 360 2.42 15.34 0.33
N ARG A 361 1.53 15.97 -0.44
CA ARG A 361 1.14 17.37 -0.34
C ARG A 361 -0.28 17.46 0.16
N TYR A 362 -0.52 18.18 1.25
CA TYR A 362 -1.85 18.28 1.81
C TYR A 362 -2.08 19.59 2.55
N ILE A 363 -3.37 19.95 2.61
CA ILE A 363 -3.91 20.97 3.50
C ILE A 363 -4.97 20.27 4.36
N ASN A 364 -4.73 20.19 5.66
CA ASN A 364 -5.62 19.54 6.62
C ASN A 364 -6.13 20.54 7.65
N PHE A 365 -7.45 20.75 7.68
CA PHE A 365 -8.12 21.63 8.62
C PHE A 365 -8.41 20.89 9.92
N ILE A 366 -7.95 21.47 11.02
CA ILE A 366 -8.07 20.91 12.35
C ILE A 366 -8.49 21.99 13.34
N TRP A 367 -9.46 21.67 14.18
CA TRP A 367 -9.95 22.56 15.22
C TRP A 367 -10.17 21.81 16.51
N THR A 368 -10.34 22.57 17.58
CA THR A 368 -10.61 22.01 18.91
C THR A 368 -12.00 22.34 19.40
N ASN A 369 -12.60 21.41 20.14
CA ASN A 369 -13.85 21.62 20.86
C ASN A 369 -13.76 20.93 22.22
N GLU A 370 -13.79 21.69 23.31
CA GLU A 370 -13.70 21.12 24.68
C GLU A 370 -14.83 20.14 25.00
N LYS A 371 -15.99 20.29 24.35
CA LYS A 371 -17.15 19.41 24.58
C LYS A 371 -17.07 18.09 23.83
N ASN A 372 -16.16 17.96 22.86
CA ASN A 372 -15.95 16.72 22.13
C ASN A 372 -14.59 16.10 22.51
N PRO A 373 -14.57 14.94 23.18
CA PRO A 373 -13.32 14.30 23.59
C PRO A 373 -12.38 13.99 22.42
N ALA A 374 -12.91 13.69 21.23
CA ALA A 374 -12.15 13.34 20.02
C ALA A 374 -11.45 14.53 19.33
N ILE A 375 -11.77 15.77 19.71
CA ILE A 375 -11.10 16.99 19.25
C ILE A 375 -10.86 17.96 20.42
N SER A 376 -10.70 17.44 21.63
CA SER A 376 -10.44 18.26 22.81
C SER A 376 -8.98 18.74 22.82
N PRO A 377 -8.69 19.94 23.36
CA PRO A 377 -7.30 20.39 23.55
C PRO A 377 -6.46 19.41 24.38
N SER A 378 -7.07 18.74 25.35
CA SER A 378 -6.41 17.73 26.19
C SER A 378 -5.98 16.48 25.40
N LEU A 379 -6.79 16.05 24.42
CA LEU A 379 -6.41 14.97 23.51
C LEU A 379 -5.19 15.34 22.68
N PHE A 380 -5.17 16.52 22.05
CA PHE A 380 -4.02 16.96 21.25
C PHE A 380 -2.72 17.03 22.06
N LYS A 381 -2.82 17.54 23.30
CA LYS A 381 -1.69 17.50 24.25
C LYS A 381 -1.21 16.07 24.53
N LYS A 382 -2.13 15.12 24.75
CA LYS A 382 -1.81 13.70 24.98
C LYS A 382 -1.18 13.03 23.74
N LEU A 383 -1.64 13.41 22.55
CA LEU A 383 -1.10 12.98 21.25
C LEU A 383 0.23 13.65 20.91
N GLY A 384 0.68 14.62 21.72
CA GLY A 384 1.92 15.33 21.50
C GLY A 384 1.88 16.25 20.28
N ILE A 385 0.69 16.78 19.96
CA ILE A 385 0.44 17.70 18.85
C ILE A 385 0.14 19.06 19.46
N PRO A 386 1.08 20.02 19.46
CA PRO A 386 0.82 21.35 19.99
C PRO A 386 -0.19 22.09 19.10
N ILE A 387 -1.17 22.75 19.73
CA ILE A 387 -2.20 23.53 19.03
C ILE A 387 -1.54 24.77 18.41
N GLY A 388 -1.88 25.05 17.16
CA GLY A 388 -1.28 26.15 16.39
C GLY A 388 0.04 25.78 15.71
N GLU A 389 0.59 24.59 15.98
CA GLU A 389 1.84 24.14 15.38
C GLU A 389 1.62 23.09 14.28
N GLN A 390 2.62 22.97 13.43
CA GLN A 390 2.70 21.94 12.40
C GLN A 390 3.21 20.63 13.03
N TYR A 391 2.95 19.48 12.39
CA TYR A 391 3.53 18.23 12.88
C TYR A 391 5.06 18.28 12.86
N TRP A 392 5.69 17.94 14.00
CA TRP A 392 7.14 17.96 14.14
C TRP A 392 7.85 16.92 13.25
N PHE A 393 7.11 15.93 12.74
CA PHE A 393 7.58 14.88 11.83
C PHE A 393 7.18 15.11 10.36
N ARG A 394 6.64 16.29 10.00
CA ARG A 394 6.32 16.60 8.60
C ARG A 394 7.58 16.58 7.73
N GLN A 395 7.45 16.15 6.49
CA GLN A 395 8.57 16.04 5.55
C GLN A 395 8.94 17.36 4.88
N ASN A 396 7.96 18.22 4.61
CA ASN A 396 8.18 19.47 3.88
C ASN A 396 7.11 20.52 4.22
N GLU A 397 7.27 21.74 3.70
CA GLU A 397 6.36 22.87 3.96
C GLU A 397 5.00 22.73 3.27
N LEU A 398 4.88 21.84 2.28
CA LEU A 398 3.64 21.54 1.55
C LEU A 398 2.74 20.53 2.30
N GLN A 399 3.17 20.09 3.48
CA GLN A 399 2.35 19.38 4.46
C GLN A 399 1.86 20.39 5.50
N HIS A 400 0.63 20.88 5.31
CA HIS A 400 0.12 22.03 6.02
C HIS A 400 -1.09 21.69 6.90
N LEU A 401 -0.94 21.89 8.21
CA LEU A 401 -2.04 21.92 9.17
C LEU A 401 -2.58 23.34 9.31
N VAL A 402 -3.90 23.50 9.12
CA VAL A 402 -4.61 24.75 9.35
C VAL A 402 -5.41 24.61 10.64
N TRP A 403 -5.06 25.38 11.68
CA TRP A 403 -5.71 25.31 12.99
C TRP A 403 -7.02 26.12 13.07
N GLU A 404 -7.89 25.90 12.09
CA GLU A 404 -9.17 26.60 11.94
C GLU A 404 -10.25 25.63 11.44
N ASN A 405 -11.52 26.04 11.55
CA ASN A 405 -12.60 25.35 10.86
C ASN A 405 -12.46 25.54 9.34
N ASP A 406 -13.09 24.68 8.56
CA ASP A 406 -13.10 24.73 7.10
C ASP A 406 -14.09 25.77 6.55
N SER A 407 -13.93 27.04 6.95
CA SER A 407 -14.64 28.16 6.31
C SER A 407 -14.06 28.48 4.94
N PHE A 408 -14.83 29.11 4.05
CA PHE A 408 -14.36 29.50 2.72
C PHE A 408 -13.07 30.32 2.79
N GLU A 409 -13.01 31.31 3.69
CA GLU A 409 -11.85 32.20 3.84
C GLU A 409 -10.61 31.44 4.29
N ALA A 410 -10.75 30.50 5.23
CA ALA A 410 -9.64 29.67 5.69
C ALA A 410 -9.15 28.73 4.59
N ILE A 411 -10.08 28.14 3.82
CA ILE A 411 -9.73 27.25 2.70
C ILE A 411 -8.98 28.01 1.61
N ASP A 412 -9.52 29.15 1.18
CA ASP A 412 -8.96 29.98 0.12
C ASP A 412 -7.56 30.49 0.49
N GLN A 413 -7.39 31.06 1.69
CA GLN A 413 -6.09 31.54 2.16
C GLN A 413 -5.04 30.42 2.27
N ALA A 414 -5.44 29.23 2.75
CA ALA A 414 -4.53 28.10 2.85
C ALA A 414 -4.10 27.59 1.47
N PHE A 415 -4.98 27.63 0.47
CA PHE A 415 -4.65 27.24 -0.89
C PHE A 415 -3.71 28.24 -1.56
N GLU A 416 -3.95 29.55 -1.44
CA GLU A 416 -3.05 30.59 -1.95
C GLU A 416 -1.65 30.50 -1.31
N HIS A 417 -1.60 30.24 0.00
CA HIS A 417 -0.34 29.99 0.71
C HIS A 417 0.38 28.75 0.15
N PHE A 418 -0.35 27.66 -0.09
CA PHE A 418 0.19 26.45 -0.69
C PHE A 418 0.74 26.69 -2.10
N LEU A 419 0.04 27.44 -2.95
CA LEU A 419 0.51 27.78 -4.31
C LEU A 419 1.83 28.56 -4.25
N THR A 420 1.93 29.54 -3.35
CA THR A 420 3.16 30.32 -3.13
C THR A 420 4.33 29.42 -2.71
N LEU A 421 4.10 28.48 -1.78
CA LEU A 421 5.13 27.53 -1.34
C LEU A 421 5.51 26.55 -2.45
N HIS A 422 4.52 26.07 -3.22
CA HIS A 422 4.73 25.12 -4.32
C HIS A 422 5.61 25.73 -5.41
N GLU A 423 5.34 26.97 -5.81
CA GLU A 423 6.13 27.69 -6.81
C GLU A 423 7.59 27.87 -6.35
N LYS A 424 7.81 28.29 -5.09
CA LYS A 424 9.14 28.41 -4.50
C LYS A 424 9.89 27.07 -4.48
N HIS A 425 9.21 25.99 -4.08
CA HIS A 425 9.78 24.65 -4.10
C HIS A 425 10.18 24.22 -5.52
N TYR A 426 9.35 24.50 -6.53
CA TYR A 426 9.62 24.15 -7.92
C TYR A 426 10.84 24.89 -8.47
N LEU A 427 10.94 26.20 -8.21
CA LEU A 427 12.09 27.02 -8.64
C LEU A 427 13.40 26.53 -8.01
N SER A 428 13.42 26.28 -6.69
CA SER A 428 14.62 25.79 -5.99
C SER A 428 15.08 24.40 -6.46
N SER A 429 14.15 23.54 -6.89
CA SER A 429 14.47 22.20 -7.40
C SER A 429 15.11 22.25 -8.79
N ASN A 430 14.68 23.18 -9.64
CA ASN A 430 15.25 23.36 -10.97
C ASN A 430 16.63 24.03 -10.93
N GLU A 431 16.86 24.97 -10.00
CA GLU A 431 18.18 25.55 -9.78
C GLU A 431 19.20 24.51 -9.30
N ALA A 432 18.80 23.57 -8.44
CA ALA A 432 19.68 22.49 -7.99
C ALA A 432 20.09 21.52 -9.11
N ASN A 433 19.20 21.27 -10.08
CA ASN A 433 19.49 20.39 -11.22
C ASN A 433 20.38 21.06 -12.28
N HIS A 434 20.38 22.39 -12.38
CA HIS A 434 21.24 23.15 -13.32
C HIS A 434 22.67 23.38 -12.81
N VAL A 435 22.97 23.06 -11.55
CA VAL A 435 24.34 23.14 -10.99
C VAL A 435 25.05 21.77 -11.02
N SER A 436 24.36 20.73 -11.50
CA SER A 436 24.88 19.35 -11.63
C SER A 436 25.07 18.86 -13.08
N GLU A 437 24.98 19.76 -14.06
CA GLU A 437 25.47 19.55 -15.45
C GLU A 437 26.75 20.37 -15.66
#